data_AF-A0A2B1DRU5-F1
#
_entry.id   AF-A0A2B1DRU5-F1
#
_cell.length_a   1.000
_cell.length_b   1.000
_cell.length_c   1.000
_cell.angle_alpha   90.00
_cell.angle_beta   90.00
_cell.angle_gamma   90.00
#
_symmetry.space_group_name_H-M   'P 1'
#
loop_
_entity.id
_entity.type
_entity.pdbx_description
1 polymer ?
#
loop_
_entity_poly.entity_id
_entity_poly.type
_entity_poly.pdbx_seq_one_letter_code
_entity_poly.pdbx_strand_id
1 'polypeptide(L)' 'MKPNSKLNYTFVIIILIILINYLLLPMFNINVAGLLPRLLSIATTYVLPWIFLYWLIRLVKAIESK' A
#
# COMPACT_ATOMS: atom_id res chain seq x y z
N MET A 1 7.74 -10.45 32.11
CA MET A 1 7.81 -9.79 30.79
C MET A 1 8.40 -8.40 30.98
N LYS A 2 9.58 -8.11 30.40
CA LYS A 2 10.18 -6.76 30.45
C LYS A 2 9.31 -5.82 29.60
N PRO A 3 8.87 -4.65 30.09
CA PRO A 3 8.06 -3.75 29.29
C PRO A 3 8.89 -3.26 28.10
N ASN A 4 8.40 -3.54 26.90
CA ASN A 4 8.98 -3.09 25.61
C ASN A 4 8.77 -1.58 25.38
N SER A 5 8.86 -0.77 26.44
CA SER A 5 8.58 0.67 26.40
C SER A 5 9.45 1.38 25.35
N LYS A 6 10.72 0.97 25.22
CA LYS A 6 11.64 1.49 24.20
C LYS A 6 11.13 1.30 22.76
N LEU A 7 10.54 0.15 22.45
CA LEU A 7 10.00 -0.11 21.11
C LEU A 7 8.79 0.80 20.84
N ASN A 8 7.92 1.00 21.82
CA ASN A 8 6.76 1.89 21.69
C ASN A 8 7.18 3.34 21.41
N TYR A 9 8.19 3.87 22.11
CA TYR A 9 8.69 5.23 21.82
C TYR A 9 9.26 5.36 20.42
N THR A 10 10.02 4.36 19.95
CA THR A 10 10.52 4.36 18.56
C THR A 10 9.38 4.36 17.55
N PHE A 11 8.33 3.56 17.75
CA PHE A 11 7.15 3.57 16.88
C PHE A 11 6.44 4.93 16.88
N VAL A 12 6.27 5.55 18.05
CA VAL A 12 5.67 6.89 18.15
C VAL A 12 6.50 7.93 17.38
N ILE A 13 7.83 7.88 17.50
CA ILE A 13 8.73 8.78 16.77
C ILE A 13 8.62 8.56 15.25
N ILE A 14 8.59 7.31 14.80
CA ILE A 14 8.43 6.99 13.37
C ILE A 14 7.09 7.53 12.83
N ILE A 15 6.00 7.30 13.55
CA ILE A 15 4.66 7.80 13.18
C ILE A 15 4.68 9.33 13.10
N LEU A 16 5.31 10.00 14.07
CA LEU A 16 5.41 11.46 14.11
C LEU A 16 6.20 12.01 12.90
N ILE A 17 7.32 11.38 12.55
CA ILE A 17 8.12 11.74 11.37
C ILE A 17 7.27 11.59 10.09
N ILE A 18 6.55 10.49 9.94
CA ILE A 18 5.68 10.25 8.78
C ILE A 18 4.57 11.31 8.70
N LEU A 19 3.96 11.67 9.83
CA LEU A 19 2.89 12.67 9.90
C LEU A 19 3.39 14.07 9.51
N ILE A 20 4.56 14.48 10.02
CA ILE A 20 5.17 15.76 9.67
C ILE A 20 5.50 15.80 8.17
N ASN A 21 6.10 14.73 7.64
CA ASN A 21 6.38 14.64 6.21
C ASN A 21 5.09 14.76 5.40
N TYR A 22 4.03 14.03 5.77
CA TYR A 22 2.71 14.07 5.13
C TYR A 22 2.12 15.48 5.06
N LEU A 23 2.21 16.24 6.16
CA LEU A 23 1.78 17.64 6.25
C LEU A 23 2.63 18.60 5.42
N LEU A 24 3.89 18.25 5.14
CA LEU A 24 4.81 19.06 4.32
C LEU A 24 4.69 18.78 2.81
N LEU A 25 4.16 17.62 2.37
CA LEU A 25 3.97 17.33 0.95
C LEU A 25 3.21 18.43 0.15
N PRO A 26 2.13 19.05 0.69
CA PRO A 26 1.44 20.13 0.01
C PRO A 26 2.32 21.36 -0.25
N MET A 27 3.32 21.63 0.61
CA MET A 27 4.27 22.74 0.40
C MET A 27 5.14 22.54 -0.85
N PHE A 28 5.34 21.29 -1.27
CA PHE A 28 6.05 20.92 -2.49
C PHE A 28 5.13 20.81 -3.72
N ASN A 29 3.90 21.35 -3.63
CA ASN A 29 2.87 21.24 -4.66
C ASN A 29 2.52 19.78 -5.04
N ILE A 30 2.80 18.83 -4.14
CA ILE A 30 2.41 17.44 -4.31
C ILE A 30 0.97 17.32 -3.86
N ASN A 31 0.07 16.98 -4.78
CA ASN A 31 -1.33 16.77 -4.44
C ASN A 31 -1.48 15.49 -3.61
N VAL A 32 -1.45 15.65 -2.29
CA VAL A 32 -1.55 14.55 -1.31
C VAL A 32 -2.87 13.81 -1.46
N ALA A 33 -3.95 14.54 -1.72
CA ALA A 33 -5.26 13.96 -2.02
C ALA A 33 -5.27 13.16 -3.33
N GLY A 34 -4.38 13.49 -4.28
CA GLY A 34 -4.20 12.78 -5.55
C GLY A 34 -3.22 11.61 -5.49
N LEU A 35 -2.39 11.51 -4.45
CA LEU A 35 -1.38 10.46 -4.31
C LEU A 35 -2.02 9.08 -4.14
N LEU A 36 -2.99 8.96 -3.23
CA LEU A 36 -3.72 7.71 -2.98
C LEU A 36 -4.49 7.23 -4.23
N PRO A 37 -5.32 8.06 -4.90
CA PRO A 37 -5.98 7.69 -6.14
C PRO A 37 -5.00 7.28 -7.25
N ARG A 38 -3.84 7.93 -7.34
CA ARG A 38 -2.81 7.61 -8.34
C ARG A 38 -2.15 6.26 -8.08
N LEU A 39 -1.81 5.97 -6.82
CA LEU A 39 -1.27 4.67 -6.42
C LEU A 39 -2.29 3.54 -6.66
N LEU A 40 -3.55 3.78 -6.30
CA LEU A 40 -4.64 2.86 -6.59
C LEU A 40 -4.79 2.65 -8.10
N SER A 41 -4.77 3.73 -8.90
CA SER A 41 -4.84 3.63 -10.35
C SER A 41 -3.70 2.81 -10.94
N ILE A 42 -2.47 2.99 -10.47
CA ILE A 42 -1.32 2.18 -10.90
C ILE A 42 -1.54 0.70 -10.53
N ALA A 43 -1.97 0.43 -9.30
CA ALA A 43 -2.25 -0.93 -8.86
C ALA A 43 -3.37 -1.58 -9.69
N THR A 44 -4.45 -0.87 -9.98
CA THR A 44 -5.58 -1.41 -10.77
C THR A 44 -5.28 -1.50 -12.26
N THR A 45 -4.47 -0.61 -12.81
CA THR A 45 -4.14 -0.61 -14.24
C THR A 45 -3.07 -1.64 -14.57
N TYR A 46 -2.08 -1.82 -13.69
CA TYR A 46 -0.94 -2.69 -13.98
C TYR A 46 -0.96 -3.98 -13.18
N VAL A 47 -1.26 -3.96 -11.89
CA VAL A 47 -1.14 -5.16 -11.03
C VAL A 47 -2.39 -6.05 -11.12
N LEU A 48 -3.58 -5.44 -11.11
CA LEU A 48 -4.85 -6.17 -11.12
C LEU A 48 -5.04 -7.07 -12.36
N PRO A 49 -4.68 -6.64 -13.60
CA PRO A 49 -4.82 -7.52 -14.76
C PRO A 49 -3.94 -8.78 -14.65
N TRP A 50 -2.71 -8.66 -14.14
CA TRP A 50 -1.83 -9.82 -13.95
C TRP A 50 -2.38 -10.82 -12.93
N ILE A 51 -2.88 -10.32 -11.80
CA ILE A 51 -3.50 -11.15 -10.76
C ILE A 51 -4.74 -11.84 -11.34
N PHE A 52 -5.59 -11.09 -12.05
CA PHE A 52 -6.79 -11.62 -12.67
C PHE A 52 -6.47 -12.71 -13.70
N LEU A 53 -5.49 -12.49 -14.57
CA LEU A 53 -5.05 -13.48 -15.56
C LEU A 53 -4.53 -14.76 -14.91
N TYR A 54 -3.68 -14.64 -13.87
CA TYR A 54 -3.18 -15.80 -13.13
C TYR A 54 -4.32 -16.64 -12.55
N TRP A 55 -5.28 -15.97 -11.90
CA TRP A 55 -6.45 -16.61 -11.33
C TRP A 55 -7.35 -17.23 -12.40
N LEU A 56 -7.54 -16.56 -13.53
CA LEU A 56 -8.36 -17.04 -14.64
C LEU A 56 -7.76 -18.30 -15.27
N ILE A 57 -6.44 -18.34 -15.51
CA ILE A 57 -5.76 -19.53 -16.00
C ILE A 57 -5.90 -20.69 -15.02
N ARG A 58 -5.74 -20.43 -13.72
CA ARG A 58 -5.90 -21.45 -12.67
C ARG A 58 -7.33 -21.99 -12.62
N LEU A 59 -8.32 -21.11 -12.77
CA LEU A 59 -9.73 -21.48 -12.80
C LEU A 59 -10.06 -22.34 -14.02
N VAL A 60 -9.61 -21.95 -15.20
CA VAL A 60 -9.79 -22.74 -16.43
C VAL A 60 -9.18 -24.12 -16.29
N LYS A 61 -7.94 -24.22 -15.78
CA LYS A 61 -7.30 -25.53 -15.53
C LYS A 61 -8.06 -26.39 -14.53
N ALA A 62 -8.64 -25.81 -13.49
CA ALA A 62 -9.43 -26.56 -12.51
C ALA A 62 -10.74 -27.09 -13.10
N ILE A 63 -11.32 -26.37 -14.07
CA ILE A 63 -12.51 -26.81 -14.80
C ILE A 63 -12.16 -27.87 -15.84
N GLU A 64 -11.08 -27.70 -16.59
CA GLU A 64 -10.61 -28.64 -17.63
C GLU A 64 -10.08 -29.95 -17.05
N SER A 65 -9.49 -29.91 -15.84
CA SER A 65 -9.01 -31.12 -15.15
C SER A 65 -10.14 -31.98 -14.55
N LYS A 66 -11.41 -31.61 -14.76
CA LYS A 66 -12.59 -32.27 -14.20
C LYS A 66 -13.35 -33.03 -15.28
#